data_AF-A0A7Y9W394-F1
#
_entry.id   AF-A0A7Y9W394-F1
#
_cell.length_a   1.000
_cell.length_b   1.000
_cell.length_c   1.000
_cell.angle_alpha   90.00
_cell.angle_beta   90.00
_cell.angle_gamma   90.00
#
_symmetry.space_group_name_H-M   'P 1'
#
loop_
_entity.id
_entity.type
_entity.pdbx_description
1 polymer ?
#
loop_
_entity_poly.entity_id
_entity_poly.type
_entity_poly.pdbx_seq_one_letter_code
_entity_poly.pdbx_strand_id
1 'polypeptide(L)'
;MPLSHEDSIQSPIKDVITPSAASEAAAEEAAVRSSTDDPDSASAVTPADPQAARQRDAAEARSSAAASTARQEAAVHDKAAHDARATPAHAAPAEPQAAPKHETTLSSSEPLAGEVTSSVEVDSAAALPEVAAASTARPAGAPPPGFGAAPDFSASNPPPPNALPPSPPRYLKQNDSAWTVFGRIIAARARQLFDRAGQRITQRTLRIGVSARIFHPEPGAKGLRGKTLQYLEESIAHWVMSRDVLVFMIPTVGHQGMLHPSNIRLRDYAKHLDGLLLQGGADVSPQSYAESASSHEWPGDRVRDMYELELLHEFIESGKPVLGVCRGCQLINVAFGGTLYQDIATDVPTAGAHVNENYDQHRHGIHFPDGSTLANMFPGRRDAIVNSIHHQAVKTLGRDLNIEAVSASDGIIEAVRYRRAPFVMGVQWHPEFHRAGGPELLDCTPLLDTFLRVARETRF
;
A
#
# COMPACT_ATOMS: atom_id res chain seq x y z
N MET A 1 51.57 -55.00 -18.96
CA MET A 1 52.88 -54.60 -19.53
C MET A 1 52.91 -55.02 -21.00
N PRO A 2 53.60 -54.29 -21.90
CA PRO A 2 54.36 -53.04 -21.70
C PRO A 2 53.52 -51.91 -21.03
N LEU A 3 54.02 -50.94 -20.26
CA LEU A 3 55.31 -50.23 -20.13
C LEU A 3 55.48 -49.05 -21.13
N SER A 4 56.00 -47.87 -20.75
CA SER A 4 56.20 -47.24 -19.41
C SER A 4 56.61 -45.75 -19.57
N HIS A 5 56.78 -45.04 -18.44
CA HIS A 5 57.26 -43.65 -18.26
C HIS A 5 56.21 -42.56 -18.56
N GLU A 6 55.81 -41.67 -17.65
CA GLU A 6 56.43 -41.07 -16.44
C GLU A 6 57.58 -40.09 -16.69
N ASP A 7 57.24 -38.80 -16.67
CA ASP A 7 57.95 -37.72 -15.95
C ASP A 7 56.85 -36.74 -15.49
N SER A 8 56.63 -36.38 -14.22
CA SER A 8 57.51 -36.01 -13.10
C SER A 8 57.86 -34.51 -13.08
N ILE A 9 57.01 -33.72 -12.39
CA ILE A 9 57.35 -32.41 -11.85
C ILE A 9 56.91 -32.40 -10.38
N GLN A 10 57.88 -32.23 -9.47
CA GLN A 10 57.66 -32.28 -8.02
C GLN A 10 57.41 -30.89 -7.42
N SER A 11 56.54 -30.82 -6.41
CA SER A 11 56.41 -29.63 -5.55
C SER A 11 57.61 -29.50 -4.60
N PRO A 12 58.19 -28.30 -4.42
CA PRO A 12 59.05 -28.00 -3.29
C PRO A 12 58.26 -27.64 -2.03
N ILE A 13 58.72 -28.18 -0.89
CA ILE A 13 58.77 -27.53 0.43
C ILE A 13 57.42 -27.12 1.09
N LYS A 14 57.04 -27.89 2.11
CA LYS A 14 56.36 -27.35 3.29
C LYS A 14 57.42 -26.66 4.16
N ASP A 15 57.18 -25.43 4.58
CA ASP A 15 57.78 -24.89 5.80
C ASP A 15 56.68 -24.67 6.84
N VAL A 16 56.87 -25.23 8.03
CA VAL A 16 55.93 -25.13 9.15
C VAL A 16 56.40 -24.01 10.07
N ILE A 17 55.83 -22.82 9.91
CA ILE A 17 56.05 -21.71 10.84
C ILE A 17 55.20 -21.95 12.09
N THR A 18 55.80 -22.53 13.13
CA THR A 18 55.27 -22.43 14.49
C THR A 18 55.37 -20.96 14.95
N PRO A 19 54.31 -20.36 15.51
CA PRO A 19 54.38 -19.01 16.06
C PRO A 19 55.38 -18.97 17.23
N SER A 20 56.04 -17.81 17.39
CA SER A 20 56.94 -17.56 18.52
C SER A 20 56.14 -17.14 19.75
N ALA A 21 56.61 -17.47 20.96
CA ALA A 21 56.01 -17.02 22.21
C ALA A 21 55.90 -15.48 22.30
N ALA A 22 56.72 -14.73 21.55
CA ALA A 22 56.61 -13.28 21.42
C ALA A 22 55.31 -12.80 20.72
N SER A 23 54.74 -13.59 19.81
CA SER A 23 53.47 -13.24 19.15
C SER A 23 52.23 -13.54 20.00
N GLU A 24 52.30 -14.50 20.91
CA GLU A 24 51.21 -14.78 21.86
C GLU A 24 51.13 -13.67 22.92
N ALA A 25 52.25 -13.26 23.51
CA ALA A 25 52.32 -12.13 24.43
C ALA A 25 51.82 -10.81 23.80
N ALA A 26 52.16 -10.55 22.53
CA ALA A 26 51.67 -9.38 21.80
C ALA A 26 50.16 -9.44 21.48
N ALA A 27 49.61 -10.64 21.23
CA ALA A 27 48.18 -10.83 21.03
C ALA A 27 47.39 -10.67 22.34
N GLU A 28 47.94 -11.14 23.46
CA GLU A 28 47.33 -11.03 24.79
C GLU A 28 47.34 -9.57 25.29
N GLU A 29 48.44 -8.83 25.11
CA GLU A 29 48.49 -7.39 25.43
C GLU A 29 47.58 -6.55 24.51
N ALA A 30 47.41 -6.95 23.25
CA ALA A 30 46.46 -6.32 22.33
C ALA A 30 44.99 -6.59 22.72
N ALA A 31 44.67 -7.81 23.15
CA ALA A 31 43.33 -8.17 23.62
C ALA A 31 42.94 -7.34 24.85
N VAL A 32 43.82 -7.23 25.85
CA VAL A 32 43.62 -6.41 27.05
C VAL A 32 43.37 -4.93 26.71
N ARG A 33 44.00 -4.40 25.65
CA ARG A 33 43.82 -3.00 25.20
C ARG A 33 42.59 -2.75 24.33
N SER A 34 41.79 -3.78 24.02
CA SER A 34 40.52 -3.65 23.28
C SER A 34 39.27 -3.71 24.16
N SER A 35 39.41 -4.01 25.46
CA SER A 35 38.30 -4.00 26.42
C SER A 35 37.99 -2.58 26.89
N THR A 36 36.95 -1.96 26.31
CA THR A 36 36.35 -0.72 26.86
C THR A 36 35.24 -0.98 27.86
N ASP A 37 34.96 -2.24 28.20
CA ASP A 37 34.05 -2.64 29.28
C ASP A 37 34.75 -2.53 30.65
N ASP A 38 35.21 -1.32 30.98
CA ASP A 38 35.54 -0.92 32.35
C ASP A 38 34.24 -0.43 33.03
N PRO A 39 33.72 -1.12 34.05
CA PRO A 39 32.39 -0.82 34.61
C PRO A 39 32.28 0.60 35.20
N ASP A 40 33.39 1.21 35.63
CA ASP A 40 33.41 2.58 36.16
C ASP A 40 33.39 3.66 35.05
N SER A 41 33.53 3.26 33.77
CA SER A 41 33.35 4.15 32.61
C SER A 41 31.89 4.26 32.15
N ALA A 42 30.98 3.45 32.70
CA ALA A 42 29.55 3.60 32.45
C ALA A 42 29.04 4.90 33.09
N SER A 43 28.64 5.87 32.27
CA SER A 43 27.99 7.09 32.76
C SER A 43 26.60 6.76 33.31
N ALA A 44 26.56 6.41 34.60
CA ALA A 44 25.38 5.94 35.32
C ALA A 44 24.40 7.07 35.66
N VAL A 45 23.97 7.82 34.64
CA VAL A 45 22.83 8.73 34.71
C VAL A 45 21.55 7.89 34.74
N THR A 46 21.30 7.25 35.90
CA THR A 46 20.05 6.56 36.19
C THR A 46 18.89 7.55 36.01
N PRO A 47 18.01 7.37 35.02
CA PRO A 47 16.96 8.35 34.78
C PRO A 47 15.97 8.34 35.94
N ALA A 48 15.71 9.51 36.55
CA ALA A 48 14.76 9.66 37.64
C ALA A 48 13.34 9.18 37.27
N ASP A 49 13.03 9.14 35.97
CA ASP A 49 11.91 8.41 35.39
C ASP A 49 12.39 7.62 34.15
N PRO A 50 12.52 6.28 34.22
CA PRO A 50 12.88 5.42 33.10
C PRO A 50 11.83 5.33 31.98
N GLN A 51 10.58 5.70 32.24
CA GLN A 51 9.51 5.75 31.24
C GLN A 51 9.58 7.06 30.46
N ALA A 52 9.74 8.21 31.13
CA ALA A 52 10.00 9.48 30.46
C ALA A 52 11.32 9.49 29.67
N ALA A 53 12.34 8.75 30.12
CA ALA A 53 13.56 8.53 29.34
C ALA A 53 13.25 7.85 27.99
N ARG A 54 12.67 6.64 28.01
CA ARG A 54 12.30 5.90 26.79
C ARG A 54 11.37 6.70 25.88
N GLN A 55 10.47 7.53 26.44
CA GLN A 55 9.59 8.41 25.67
C GLN A 55 10.36 9.54 24.97
N ARG A 56 11.39 10.12 25.60
CA ARG A 56 12.30 11.08 24.96
C ARG A 56 13.13 10.41 23.88
N ASP A 57 13.76 9.28 24.17
CA ASP A 57 14.59 8.53 23.21
C ASP A 57 13.77 8.13 21.97
N ALA A 58 12.53 7.67 22.16
CA ALA A 58 11.60 7.35 21.08
C ALA A 58 11.03 8.58 20.36
N ALA A 59 10.99 9.76 20.99
CA ALA A 59 10.64 11.01 20.32
C ALA A 59 11.82 11.55 19.49
N GLU A 60 13.05 11.45 20.00
CA GLU A 60 14.27 11.84 19.30
C GLU A 60 14.57 10.91 18.11
N ALA A 61 14.34 9.60 18.26
CA ALA A 61 14.42 8.64 17.15
C ALA A 61 13.41 8.96 16.02
N ARG A 62 12.15 9.26 16.37
CA ARG A 62 11.13 9.66 15.37
C ARG A 62 11.43 11.02 14.74
N SER A 63 11.85 12.00 15.55
CA SER A 63 12.24 13.33 15.08
C SER A 63 13.44 13.27 14.13
N SER A 64 14.48 12.52 14.49
CA SER A 64 15.68 12.36 13.65
C SER A 64 15.42 11.56 12.38
N ALA A 65 14.53 10.56 12.40
CA ALA A 65 14.09 9.84 11.20
C ALA A 65 13.26 10.73 10.26
N ALA A 66 12.24 11.42 10.77
CA ALA A 66 11.46 12.38 9.99
C ALA A 66 12.35 13.49 9.41
N ALA A 67 13.28 14.02 10.21
CA ALA A 67 14.24 15.02 9.76
C ALA A 67 15.32 14.46 8.81
N SER A 68 15.61 13.15 8.77
CA SER A 68 16.47 12.59 7.71
C SER A 68 15.70 12.46 6.40
N THR A 69 14.47 11.96 6.42
CA THR A 69 13.61 11.86 5.23
C THR A 69 13.37 13.24 4.63
N ALA A 70 12.89 14.20 5.42
CA ALA A 70 12.65 15.57 4.98
C ALA A 70 13.92 16.31 4.51
N ARG A 71 15.14 15.90 4.94
CA ARG A 71 16.40 16.45 4.40
C ARG A 71 16.85 15.78 3.12
N GLN A 72 16.55 14.49 2.92
CA GLN A 72 16.77 13.82 1.64
C GLN A 72 15.82 14.40 0.57
N GLU A 73 14.55 14.62 0.95
CA GLU A 73 13.55 15.26 0.10
C GLU A 73 13.90 16.73 -0.19
N ALA A 74 14.22 17.54 0.84
CA ALA A 74 14.63 18.93 0.64
C ALA A 74 15.91 19.08 -0.19
N ALA A 75 16.87 18.16 -0.10
CA ALA A 75 18.09 18.18 -0.91
C ALA A 75 17.82 17.96 -2.41
N VAL A 76 16.75 17.23 -2.76
CA VAL A 76 16.27 17.12 -4.16
C VAL A 76 15.60 18.43 -4.60
N HIS A 77 14.76 19.04 -3.74
CA HIS A 77 14.07 20.30 -4.06
C HIS A 77 15.01 21.50 -4.21
N ASP A 78 15.97 21.71 -3.30
CA ASP A 78 16.94 22.82 -3.37
C ASP A 78 17.80 22.76 -4.64
N LYS A 79 18.04 21.56 -5.17
CA LYS A 79 18.77 21.38 -6.42
C LYS A 79 17.92 21.70 -7.64
N ALA A 80 16.69 21.19 -7.72
CA ALA A 80 15.75 21.55 -8.79
C ALA A 80 15.52 23.07 -8.89
N ALA A 81 15.46 23.76 -7.74
CA ALA A 81 15.37 25.22 -7.67
C ALA A 81 16.65 25.97 -8.11
N HIS A 82 17.80 25.30 -8.10
CA HIS A 82 19.07 25.81 -8.63
C HIS A 82 19.14 25.65 -10.16
N ASP A 83 18.82 24.48 -10.67
CA ASP A 83 18.91 24.18 -12.11
C ASP A 83 17.88 25.01 -12.91
N ALA A 84 16.68 25.25 -12.34
CA ALA A 84 15.69 26.18 -12.89
C ALA A 84 16.18 27.65 -13.02
N ARG A 85 17.29 28.03 -12.37
CA ARG A 85 17.94 29.35 -12.46
C ARG A 85 19.17 29.37 -13.37
N ALA A 86 19.61 28.24 -13.91
CA ALA A 86 20.87 28.10 -14.63
C ALA A 86 20.75 28.21 -16.17
N THR A 87 19.54 28.29 -16.73
CA THR A 87 19.31 28.33 -18.18
C THR A 87 19.58 29.72 -18.79
N PRO A 88 20.53 29.87 -19.75
CA PRO A 88 20.79 31.15 -20.40
C PRO A 88 19.71 31.52 -21.43
N ALA A 89 19.29 32.78 -21.45
CA ALA A 89 18.19 33.24 -22.29
C ALA A 89 18.60 33.48 -23.76
N HIS A 90 18.05 32.70 -24.69
CA HIS A 90 18.16 32.94 -26.13
C HIS A 90 16.90 32.54 -26.92
N ALA A 91 15.94 33.46 -27.05
CA ALA A 91 15.06 33.63 -28.23
C ALA A 91 14.19 34.89 -28.03
N ALA A 92 14.08 35.74 -29.05
CA ALA A 92 13.15 36.87 -29.04
C ALA A 92 11.85 36.49 -29.81
N PRO A 93 10.64 36.82 -29.32
CA PRO A 93 9.41 36.71 -30.10
C PRO A 93 9.33 37.81 -31.17
N ALA A 94 8.72 37.49 -32.31
CA ALA A 94 8.43 38.46 -33.38
C ALA A 94 7.09 39.19 -33.16
N GLU A 95 6.95 40.38 -33.76
CA GLU A 95 5.72 41.19 -33.75
C GLU A 95 4.57 40.58 -34.54
N PRO A 96 3.32 40.82 -34.12
CA PRO A 96 2.17 40.96 -35.01
C PRO A 96 1.64 42.41 -35.02
N GLN A 97 1.29 42.94 -36.19
CA GLN A 97 0.91 44.35 -36.38
C GLN A 97 -0.59 44.63 -36.17
N ALA A 98 -0.85 45.80 -35.57
CA ALA A 98 -2.01 46.70 -35.77
C ALA A 98 -3.46 46.23 -35.49
N ALA A 99 -4.19 47.08 -34.75
CA ALA A 99 -5.64 47.03 -34.55
C ALA A 99 -6.41 47.85 -35.63
N PRO A 100 -7.75 47.89 -35.59
CA PRO A 100 -8.44 48.92 -34.77
C PRO A 100 -9.45 48.30 -33.79
N LYS A 101 -9.51 48.71 -32.52
CA LYS A 101 -10.04 49.98 -31.97
C LYS A 101 -11.55 50.19 -32.18
N HIS A 102 -12.29 50.17 -31.08
CA HIS A 102 -13.37 51.12 -30.82
C HIS A 102 -13.45 51.46 -29.31
N GLU A 103 -13.43 52.75 -28.98
CA GLU A 103 -13.75 53.32 -27.67
C GLU A 103 -15.28 53.58 -27.60
N THR A 104 -15.99 53.76 -26.47
CA THR A 104 -15.62 53.84 -25.03
C THR A 104 -16.68 53.05 -24.18
N THR A 105 -17.07 53.25 -22.91
CA THR A 105 -17.05 54.41 -21.96
C THR A 105 -16.90 53.95 -20.49
N LEU A 106 -17.72 54.43 -19.54
CA LEU A 106 -17.55 54.35 -18.07
C LEU A 106 -18.91 54.22 -17.32
N SER A 107 -18.83 53.93 -16.01
CA SER A 107 -19.86 54.16 -14.96
C SER A 107 -21.02 53.15 -14.85
N SER A 108 -21.50 52.72 -13.66
CA SER A 108 -20.97 52.80 -12.27
C SER A 108 -21.81 51.94 -11.29
N SER A 109 -21.23 51.63 -10.11
CA SER A 109 -21.90 51.40 -8.81
C SER A 109 -23.01 50.33 -8.66
N GLU A 110 -22.60 49.14 -8.21
CA GLU A 110 -22.98 48.47 -6.93
C GLU A 110 -24.46 48.30 -6.46
N PRO A 111 -24.74 47.35 -5.53
CA PRO A 111 -25.92 46.45 -5.66
C PRO A 111 -26.96 46.56 -4.53
N LEU A 112 -28.04 45.77 -4.61
CA LEU A 112 -28.62 45.09 -3.42
C LEU A 112 -29.48 43.86 -3.77
N ALA A 113 -29.91 43.13 -2.74
CA ALA A 113 -30.69 41.88 -2.79
C ALA A 113 -32.22 42.10 -2.63
N GLY A 114 -33.01 41.02 -2.74
CA GLY A 114 -34.35 40.95 -2.13
C GLY A 114 -35.42 40.21 -2.94
N GLU A 115 -35.89 39.07 -2.42
CA GLU A 115 -37.24 38.54 -2.75
C GLU A 115 -38.34 39.34 -2.02
N VAL A 116 -39.61 39.17 -2.43
CA VAL A 116 -40.77 38.78 -1.56
C VAL A 116 -42.12 39.04 -2.27
N THR A 117 -42.86 37.95 -2.59
CA THR A 117 -44.36 37.75 -2.61
C THR A 117 -45.32 38.78 -3.27
N SER A 118 -46.57 38.48 -3.68
CA SER A 118 -47.33 37.26 -4.04
C SER A 118 -48.73 37.70 -4.61
N SER A 119 -49.76 36.83 -4.57
CA SER A 119 -51.17 37.01 -5.00
C SER A 119 -51.42 37.08 -6.53
N VAL A 120 -52.42 36.46 -7.20
CA VAL A 120 -53.58 35.54 -6.94
C VAL A 120 -54.94 36.15 -7.34
N GLU A 121 -55.57 35.57 -8.38
CA GLU A 121 -57.01 35.56 -8.73
C GLU A 121 -57.30 34.33 -9.63
N VAL A 122 -58.52 33.85 -9.91
CA VAL A 122 -59.66 33.40 -9.05
C VAL A 122 -60.70 32.64 -9.93
N ASP A 123 -61.77 32.09 -9.34
CA ASP A 123 -63.00 31.55 -9.98
C ASP A 123 -62.96 30.17 -10.69
N SER A 124 -64.04 29.38 -10.82
CA SER A 124 -65.26 29.06 -10.01
C SER A 124 -65.95 27.83 -10.66
N ALA A 125 -67.01 27.14 -10.18
CA ALA A 125 -67.88 27.14 -8.99
C ALA A 125 -68.20 25.64 -8.65
N ALA A 126 -69.17 25.16 -7.85
CA ALA A 126 -70.30 25.67 -7.03
C ALA A 126 -70.57 24.68 -5.85
N ALA A 127 -71.73 24.71 -5.17
CA ALA A 127 -71.97 23.90 -3.95
C ALA A 127 -73.42 23.39 -3.70
N LEU A 128 -73.53 22.32 -2.90
CA LEU A 128 -74.69 21.88 -2.08
C LEU A 128 -74.15 21.21 -0.77
N PRO A 129 -74.95 21.06 0.31
CA PRO A 129 -74.51 21.46 1.65
C PRO A 129 -73.85 20.40 2.56
N GLU A 130 -73.31 20.90 3.68
CA GLU A 130 -72.38 20.26 4.60
C GLU A 130 -72.99 19.33 5.66
N VAL A 131 -72.17 18.42 6.18
CA VAL A 131 -72.27 17.87 7.54
C VAL A 131 -70.89 17.97 8.20
N ALA A 132 -70.77 18.71 9.29
CA ALA A 132 -69.47 19.11 9.83
C ALA A 132 -68.78 18.02 10.69
N ALA A 133 -67.55 17.66 10.31
CA ALA A 133 -66.60 16.95 11.15
C ALA A 133 -65.19 17.54 10.95
N ALA A 134 -64.59 18.09 12.01
CA ALA A 134 -63.39 18.91 11.90
C ALA A 134 -62.13 18.06 11.61
N SER A 135 -61.56 18.21 10.41
CA SER A 135 -60.26 17.63 10.03
C SER A 135 -59.16 18.69 10.16
N THR A 136 -58.35 18.60 11.22
CA THR A 136 -57.20 19.48 11.43
C THR A 136 -55.97 18.94 10.69
N ALA A 137 -55.82 19.36 9.43
CA ALA A 137 -54.64 19.04 8.62
C ALA A 137 -53.36 19.53 9.31
N ARG A 138 -52.40 18.60 9.52
CA ARG A 138 -51.09 18.92 10.10
C ARG A 138 -50.15 19.51 9.02
N PRO A 139 -49.29 20.49 9.37
CA PRO A 139 -48.21 20.90 8.48
C PRO A 139 -47.20 19.75 8.29
N ALA A 140 -46.62 19.66 7.09
CA ALA A 140 -45.61 18.65 6.77
C ALA A 140 -44.35 18.83 7.64
N GLY A 141 -43.82 17.73 8.17
CA GLY A 141 -42.60 17.71 8.99
C GLY A 141 -42.82 17.51 10.50
N ALA A 142 -44.04 17.67 11.01
CA ALA A 142 -44.34 17.36 12.42
C ALA A 142 -44.42 15.83 12.66
N PRO A 143 -43.66 15.25 13.61
CA PRO A 143 -43.69 13.81 13.88
C PRO A 143 -45.06 13.34 14.42
N PRO A 144 -45.44 12.07 14.22
CA PRO A 144 -46.74 11.55 14.64
C PRO A 144 -46.93 11.63 16.16
N PRO A 145 -48.17 11.75 16.66
CA PRO A 145 -48.42 11.77 18.10
C PRO A 145 -47.93 10.45 18.72
N GLY A 146 -47.15 10.56 19.81
CA GLY A 146 -46.48 9.42 20.46
C GLY A 146 -45.05 9.14 19.98
N PHE A 147 -44.54 9.83 18.95
CA PHE A 147 -43.13 9.70 18.55
C PHE A 147 -42.20 10.15 19.70
N GLY A 148 -41.35 9.24 20.20
CA GLY A 148 -40.50 9.47 21.36
C GLY A 148 -41.10 9.07 22.72
N ALA A 149 -42.35 8.59 22.77
CA ALA A 149 -42.88 7.93 23.96
C ALA A 149 -42.26 6.53 24.14
N ALA A 150 -42.11 6.08 25.38
CA ALA A 150 -41.73 4.70 25.68
C ALA A 150 -42.84 3.73 25.21
N PRO A 151 -42.53 2.56 24.63
CA PRO A 151 -43.55 1.62 24.19
C PRO A 151 -44.37 1.08 25.36
N ASP A 152 -45.71 1.15 25.25
CA ASP A 152 -46.60 0.46 26.17
C ASP A 152 -46.67 -1.02 25.79
N PHE A 153 -45.89 -1.85 26.49
CA PHE A 153 -45.86 -3.30 26.32
C PHE A 153 -47.11 -4.02 26.86
N SER A 154 -48.08 -3.30 27.46
CA SER A 154 -49.35 -3.85 27.94
C SER A 154 -50.54 -3.63 26.99
N ALA A 155 -50.40 -2.75 25.99
CA ALA A 155 -51.46 -2.41 25.05
C ALA A 155 -51.79 -3.56 24.08
N SER A 156 -52.95 -4.19 24.25
CA SER A 156 -53.48 -5.16 23.27
C SER A 156 -54.19 -4.44 22.12
N ASN A 157 -53.67 -4.60 20.91
CA ASN A 157 -54.23 -3.99 19.70
C ASN A 157 -54.88 -5.08 18.82
N PRO A 158 -56.19 -5.38 18.99
CA PRO A 158 -56.85 -6.46 18.27
C PRO A 158 -57.01 -6.15 16.77
N PRO A 159 -57.00 -7.17 15.90
CA PRO A 159 -57.18 -6.97 14.46
C PRO A 159 -58.59 -6.42 14.14
N PRO A 160 -58.74 -5.62 13.07
CA PRO A 160 -60.05 -5.12 12.65
C PRO A 160 -60.97 -6.27 12.23
N PRO A 161 -62.31 -6.13 12.37
CA PRO A 161 -63.26 -7.25 12.28
C PRO A 161 -63.36 -7.94 10.90
N ASN A 162 -62.75 -7.39 9.85
CA ASN A 162 -62.69 -7.97 8.50
C ASN A 162 -61.27 -8.44 8.10
N ALA A 163 -60.38 -8.70 9.07
CA ALA A 163 -59.06 -9.25 8.78
C ALA A 163 -59.15 -10.65 8.14
N LEU A 164 -58.65 -10.80 6.91
CA LEU A 164 -58.48 -12.10 6.26
C LEU A 164 -57.53 -12.99 7.10
N PRO A 165 -57.72 -14.32 7.11
CA PRO A 165 -56.86 -15.22 7.85
C PRO A 165 -55.40 -15.10 7.38
N PRO A 166 -54.41 -15.18 8.30
CA PRO A 166 -53.02 -14.96 7.95
C PRO A 166 -52.55 -15.97 6.91
N SER A 167 -52.02 -15.47 5.80
CA SER A 167 -51.37 -16.31 4.80
C SER A 167 -50.15 -17.02 5.41
N PRO A 168 -49.91 -18.30 5.07
CA PRO A 168 -48.79 -19.04 5.63
C PRO A 168 -47.46 -18.33 5.30
N PRO A 169 -46.51 -18.25 6.26
CA PRO A 169 -45.27 -17.51 6.07
C PRO A 169 -44.47 -18.11 4.90
N ARG A 170 -43.83 -17.24 4.10
CA ARG A 170 -43.27 -17.54 2.76
C ARG A 170 -42.22 -18.69 2.67
N TYR A 171 -41.83 -19.30 3.79
CA TYR A 171 -40.99 -20.50 3.84
C TYR A 171 -41.78 -21.81 3.73
N LEU A 172 -43.08 -21.81 4.04
CA LEU A 172 -44.00 -22.95 3.86
C LEU A 172 -44.59 -22.95 2.45
N LYS A 173 -44.40 -24.05 1.72
CA LYS A 173 -45.17 -24.35 0.51
C LYS A 173 -46.47 -25.07 0.88
N GLN A 174 -47.51 -24.95 0.05
CA GLN A 174 -48.85 -25.51 0.32
C GLN A 174 -48.88 -27.03 0.59
N ASN A 175 -47.86 -27.77 0.14
CA ASN A 175 -47.74 -29.23 0.36
C ASN A 175 -46.56 -29.62 1.29
N ASP A 176 -45.94 -28.68 2.01
CA ASP A 176 -44.85 -28.99 2.94
C ASP A 176 -45.40 -29.71 4.20
N SER A 177 -45.11 -31.01 4.34
CA SER A 177 -45.37 -31.76 5.57
C SER A 177 -44.48 -31.28 6.73
N ALA A 178 -44.94 -31.46 7.97
CA ALA A 178 -44.14 -31.15 9.17
C ALA A 178 -42.75 -31.83 9.16
N TRP A 179 -42.68 -33.08 8.67
CA TRP A 179 -41.43 -33.82 8.53
C TRP A 179 -40.47 -33.21 7.49
N THR A 180 -40.98 -32.71 6.37
CA THR A 180 -40.16 -31.99 5.37
C THR A 180 -39.67 -30.62 5.87
N VAL A 181 -40.46 -29.90 6.67
CA VAL A 181 -40.02 -28.64 7.31
C VAL A 181 -38.94 -28.95 8.36
N PHE A 182 -39.18 -29.93 9.23
CA PHE A 182 -38.22 -30.39 10.23
C PHE A 182 -36.91 -30.85 9.60
N GLY A 183 -36.98 -31.69 8.55
CA GLY A 183 -35.82 -32.16 7.80
C GLY A 183 -35.01 -31.01 7.17
N ARG A 184 -35.67 -29.97 6.65
CA ARG A 184 -35.00 -28.76 6.12
C ARG A 184 -34.34 -27.93 7.24
N ILE A 185 -34.95 -27.82 8.41
CA ILE A 185 -34.37 -27.15 9.59
C ILE A 185 -33.15 -27.93 10.13
N ILE A 186 -33.24 -29.26 10.22
CA ILE A 186 -32.13 -30.12 10.63
C ILE A 186 -31.00 -30.07 9.61
N ALA A 187 -31.30 -30.13 8.30
CA ALA A 187 -30.29 -29.98 7.25
C ALA A 187 -29.62 -28.60 7.25
N ALA A 188 -30.37 -27.53 7.51
CA ALA A 188 -29.83 -26.17 7.64
C ALA A 188 -28.93 -26.03 8.89
N ARG A 189 -29.36 -26.57 10.04
CA ARG A 189 -28.53 -26.60 11.27
C ARG A 189 -27.29 -27.48 11.10
N ALA A 190 -27.41 -28.64 10.46
CA ALA A 190 -26.29 -29.52 10.17
C ALA A 190 -25.29 -28.80 9.25
N ARG A 191 -25.75 -28.16 8.16
CA ARG A 191 -24.91 -27.35 7.29
C ARG A 191 -24.22 -26.22 8.08
N GLN A 192 -24.96 -25.42 8.84
CA GLN A 192 -24.38 -24.35 9.69
C GLN A 192 -23.36 -24.87 10.73
N LEU A 193 -23.51 -26.10 11.22
CA LEU A 193 -22.56 -26.76 12.13
C LEU A 193 -21.32 -27.29 11.38
N PHE A 194 -21.50 -27.88 10.19
CA PHE A 194 -20.39 -28.29 9.32
C PHE A 194 -19.61 -27.07 8.81
N ASP A 195 -20.28 -25.98 8.44
CA ASP A 195 -19.68 -24.70 8.07
C ASP A 195 -18.84 -24.18 9.25
N ARG A 196 -19.38 -24.15 10.48
CA ARG A 196 -18.64 -23.76 11.69
C ARG A 196 -17.47 -24.68 12.04
N ALA A 197 -17.59 -26.00 11.80
CA ALA A 197 -16.51 -26.95 12.02
C ALA A 197 -15.40 -26.78 10.97
N GLY A 198 -15.76 -26.64 9.70
CA GLY A 198 -14.85 -26.32 8.60
C GLY A 198 -14.13 -24.99 8.82
N GLN A 199 -14.86 -23.94 9.26
CA GLN A 199 -14.24 -22.67 9.63
C GLN A 199 -13.19 -22.85 10.74
N ARG A 200 -13.48 -23.61 11.81
CA ARG A 200 -12.48 -23.87 12.86
C ARG A 200 -11.21 -24.58 12.37
N ILE A 201 -11.29 -25.36 11.28
CA ILE A 201 -10.12 -26.00 10.64
C ILE A 201 -9.41 -25.02 9.66
N THR A 202 -10.11 -24.02 9.12
CA THR A 202 -9.48 -22.95 8.32
C THR A 202 -8.92 -21.79 9.16
N GLN A 203 -9.28 -21.66 10.44
CA GLN A 203 -9.02 -20.50 11.33
C GLN A 203 -7.56 -20.25 11.82
N ARG A 204 -6.50 -20.82 11.23
CA ARG A 204 -5.15 -20.27 11.52
C ARG A 204 -5.05 -18.89 10.87
N THR A 205 -4.74 -17.88 11.67
CA THR A 205 -4.39 -16.52 11.24
C THR A 205 -3.32 -16.57 10.15
N LEU A 206 -3.53 -15.83 9.05
CA LEU A 206 -2.56 -15.74 7.96
C LEU A 206 -1.30 -15.02 8.45
N ARG A 207 -0.15 -15.47 7.95
CA ARG A 207 1.16 -14.87 8.23
C ARG A 207 1.67 -14.20 6.96
N ILE A 208 1.49 -12.90 6.84
CA ILE A 208 1.92 -12.14 5.66
C ILE A 208 3.34 -11.63 5.89
N GLY A 209 4.25 -11.98 4.98
CA GLY A 209 5.58 -11.39 4.95
C GLY A 209 5.53 -10.01 4.30
N VAL A 210 6.19 -9.02 4.90
CA VAL A 210 6.49 -7.74 4.24
C VAL A 210 8.00 -7.63 4.14
N SER A 211 8.52 -7.30 2.96
CA SER A 211 9.96 -7.11 2.77
C SER A 211 10.47 -5.92 3.58
N ALA A 212 11.70 -5.98 4.09
CA ALA A 212 12.31 -4.87 4.82
C ALA A 212 12.80 -3.77 3.86
N ARG A 213 12.57 -2.50 4.22
CA ARG A 213 13.36 -1.37 3.70
C ARG A 213 14.73 -1.35 4.38
N ILE A 214 15.76 -0.92 3.65
CA ILE A 214 17.10 -0.69 4.19
C ILE A 214 17.29 0.82 4.37
N PHE A 215 17.83 1.23 5.52
CA PHE A 215 18.46 2.54 5.69
C PHE A 215 19.98 2.31 5.66
N HIS A 216 20.67 2.93 4.71
CA HIS A 216 22.13 2.82 4.59
C HIS A 216 22.81 3.88 5.47
N PRO A 217 23.94 3.55 6.12
CA PRO A 217 24.60 4.45 7.06
C PRO A 217 25.14 5.71 6.37
N GLU A 218 24.88 6.87 6.96
CA GLU A 218 25.41 8.14 6.49
C GLU A 218 26.92 8.27 6.82
N PRO A 219 27.78 8.64 5.85
CA PRO A 219 29.21 8.80 6.09
C PRO A 219 29.52 9.79 7.24
N GLY A 220 30.25 9.30 8.25
CA GLY A 220 30.64 10.09 9.42
C GLY A 220 29.55 10.29 10.49
N ALA A 221 28.33 9.80 10.28
CA ALA A 221 27.26 9.90 11.28
C ALA A 221 27.49 8.95 12.48
N LYS A 222 26.98 9.35 13.64
CA LYS A 222 26.99 8.56 14.89
C LYS A 222 25.58 8.09 15.25
N GLY A 223 25.48 7.17 16.20
CA GLY A 223 24.19 6.65 16.68
C GLY A 223 23.49 5.80 15.62
N LEU A 224 22.17 5.95 15.47
CA LEU A 224 21.36 5.19 14.51
C LEU A 224 21.72 5.50 13.05
N ARG A 225 21.99 6.76 12.72
CA ARG A 225 22.30 7.20 11.34
C ARG A 225 23.66 6.68 10.83
N GLY A 226 24.54 6.24 11.74
CA GLY A 226 25.81 5.58 11.41
C GLY A 226 25.73 4.05 11.29
N LYS A 227 24.52 3.46 11.23
CA LYS A 227 24.31 2.01 11.12
C LYS A 227 23.41 1.67 9.95
N THR A 228 23.61 0.51 9.33
CA THR A 228 22.59 -0.08 8.47
C THR A 228 21.39 -0.48 9.32
N LEU A 229 20.23 0.09 9.07
CA LEU A 229 18.98 -0.27 9.75
C LEU A 229 18.06 -1.01 8.76
N GLN A 230 17.23 -1.91 9.29
CA GLN A 230 16.16 -2.55 8.53
C GLN A 230 14.83 -2.17 9.17
N TYR A 231 13.87 -1.75 8.36
CA TYR A 231 12.62 -1.19 8.87
C TYR A 231 11.39 -1.56 8.04
N LEU A 232 10.26 -1.54 8.71
CA LEU A 232 8.92 -1.68 8.16
C LEU A 232 8.21 -0.34 8.31
N GLU A 233 7.56 0.13 7.26
CA GLU A 233 6.73 1.34 7.28
C GLU A 233 5.40 1.05 8.01
N GLU A 234 4.87 2.02 8.76
CA GLU A 234 3.76 1.79 9.69
C GLU A 234 2.42 1.60 8.94
N SER A 235 2.14 2.41 7.94
CA SER A 235 0.86 2.41 7.25
C SER A 235 0.64 1.15 6.40
N ILE A 236 1.66 0.64 5.70
CA ILE A 236 1.57 -0.63 4.97
C ILE A 236 1.35 -1.82 5.92
N ALA A 237 1.96 -1.79 7.12
CA ALA A 237 1.73 -2.80 8.14
C ALA A 237 0.29 -2.73 8.69
N HIS A 238 -0.17 -1.55 9.08
CA HIS A 238 -1.54 -1.33 9.57
C HIS A 238 -2.62 -1.61 8.51
N TRP A 239 -2.36 -1.29 7.24
CA TRP A 239 -3.25 -1.59 6.12
C TRP A 239 -3.47 -3.10 5.98
N VAL A 240 -2.39 -3.89 5.96
CA VAL A 240 -2.49 -5.37 5.91
C VAL A 240 -3.14 -5.93 7.18
N MET A 241 -2.76 -5.41 8.36
CA MET A 241 -3.31 -5.86 9.66
C MET A 241 -4.81 -5.55 9.82
N SER A 242 -5.41 -4.69 9.00
CA SER A 242 -6.86 -4.40 9.00
C SER A 242 -7.77 -5.62 8.67
N ARG A 243 -7.19 -6.78 8.36
CA ARG A 243 -7.89 -8.00 7.91
C ARG A 243 -7.59 -9.24 8.75
N ASP A 244 -7.34 -9.05 10.04
CA ASP A 244 -7.09 -10.14 11.02
C ASP A 244 -5.93 -11.07 10.58
N VAL A 245 -4.79 -10.48 10.22
CA VAL A 245 -3.57 -11.21 9.84
C VAL A 245 -2.37 -10.80 10.68
N LEU A 246 -1.39 -11.71 10.81
CA LEU A 246 -0.11 -11.43 11.44
C LEU A 246 0.87 -10.97 10.36
N VAL A 247 1.37 -9.74 10.48
CA VAL A 247 2.44 -9.20 9.64
C VAL A 247 3.79 -9.59 10.22
N PHE A 248 4.70 -10.06 9.36
CA PHE A 248 6.10 -10.36 9.69
C PHE A 248 7.01 -9.55 8.77
N MET A 249 7.84 -8.67 9.32
CA MET A 249 8.96 -8.10 8.56
C MET A 249 9.94 -9.24 8.24
N ILE A 250 10.22 -9.47 6.96
CA ILE A 250 11.29 -10.37 6.54
C ILE A 250 12.59 -9.55 6.50
N PRO A 251 13.59 -9.82 7.35
CA PRO A 251 14.86 -9.11 7.28
C PRO A 251 15.68 -9.54 6.04
N THR A 252 16.56 -8.66 5.57
CA THR A 252 17.56 -9.00 4.55
C THR A 252 18.61 -9.93 5.14
N VAL A 253 18.91 -11.03 4.45
CA VAL A 253 19.83 -12.08 4.93
C VAL A 253 21.26 -11.75 4.47
N GLY A 254 21.83 -10.70 5.07
CA GLY A 254 23.16 -10.19 4.73
C GLY A 254 24.28 -11.19 5.06
N HIS A 255 24.88 -11.80 4.03
CA HIS A 255 25.99 -12.76 4.17
C HIS A 255 27.35 -12.10 4.54
N GLN A 256 27.40 -10.77 4.64
CA GLN A 256 28.60 -9.98 4.95
C GLN A 256 28.59 -9.37 6.37
N GLY A 257 27.62 -9.74 7.22
CA GLY A 257 27.59 -9.27 8.62
C GLY A 257 28.67 -9.93 9.49
N MET A 258 29.05 -9.27 10.59
CA MET A 258 30.02 -9.81 11.57
C MET A 258 29.47 -10.97 12.44
N LEU A 259 28.26 -11.45 12.15
CA LEU A 259 27.60 -12.54 12.86
C LEU A 259 27.55 -13.77 11.95
N HIS A 260 27.64 -14.97 12.53
CA HIS A 260 27.60 -16.22 11.76
C HIS A 260 26.39 -16.25 10.80
N PRO A 261 26.60 -16.56 9.50
CA PRO A 261 25.50 -16.64 8.55
C PRO A 261 24.56 -17.78 8.95
N SER A 262 23.31 -17.42 9.23
CA SER A 262 22.25 -18.39 9.55
C SER A 262 22.10 -19.41 8.42
N ASN A 263 21.67 -20.63 8.73
CA ASN A 263 21.32 -21.61 7.69
C ASN A 263 19.92 -21.38 7.08
N ILE A 264 19.16 -20.43 7.62
CA ILE A 264 17.89 -19.96 7.04
C ILE A 264 18.14 -19.30 5.68
N ARG A 265 17.32 -19.65 4.69
CA ARG A 265 17.31 -19.10 3.31
C ARG A 265 15.97 -18.42 3.02
N LEU A 266 15.85 -17.66 1.93
CA LEU A 266 14.61 -16.94 1.63
C LEU A 266 13.41 -17.88 1.38
N ARG A 267 13.61 -19.07 0.77
CA ARG A 267 12.62 -20.17 0.78
C ARG A 267 12.08 -20.57 2.16
N ASP A 268 12.82 -20.40 3.24
CA ASP A 268 12.33 -20.83 4.56
C ASP A 268 11.29 -19.83 5.12
N TYR A 269 11.40 -18.55 4.74
CA TYR A 269 10.30 -17.59 4.90
C TYR A 269 9.11 -17.97 4.00
N ALA A 270 9.35 -18.30 2.73
CA ALA A 270 8.29 -18.73 1.81
C ALA A 270 7.55 -20.00 2.29
N LYS A 271 8.22 -20.94 2.98
CA LYS A 271 7.58 -22.09 3.64
C LYS A 271 6.66 -21.68 4.79
N HIS A 272 7.11 -20.75 5.65
CA HIS A 272 6.44 -20.46 6.93
C HIS A 272 5.42 -19.30 6.91
N LEU A 273 5.43 -18.50 5.84
CA LEU A 273 4.51 -17.40 5.58
C LEU A 273 3.51 -17.79 4.48
N ASP A 274 2.35 -17.14 4.47
CA ASP A 274 1.19 -17.51 3.65
C ASP A 274 1.06 -16.61 2.39
N GLY A 275 1.80 -15.49 2.33
CA GLY A 275 1.92 -14.58 1.18
C GLY A 275 2.98 -13.49 1.41
N LEU A 276 3.40 -12.79 0.36
CA LEU A 276 4.43 -11.73 0.39
C LEU A 276 3.87 -10.38 -0.06
N LEU A 277 4.28 -9.31 0.60
CA LEU A 277 4.10 -7.92 0.17
C LEU A 277 5.46 -7.24 -0.02
N LEU A 278 5.67 -6.66 -1.20
CA LEU A 278 6.83 -5.83 -1.53
C LEU A 278 6.44 -4.35 -1.39
N GLN A 279 6.87 -3.70 -0.29
CA GLN A 279 6.50 -2.31 0.01
C GLN A 279 7.26 -1.30 -0.86
N GLY A 280 6.76 -0.06 -0.95
CA GLY A 280 7.43 1.03 -1.69
C GLY A 280 8.79 1.46 -1.08
N GLY A 281 9.35 2.57 -1.57
CA GLY A 281 10.58 3.19 -1.05
C GLY A 281 11.60 3.49 -2.16
N ALA A 282 12.84 3.80 -1.76
CA ALA A 282 13.93 4.26 -2.63
C ALA A 282 14.18 3.34 -3.85
N ASP A 283 14.24 3.98 -5.02
CA ASP A 283 14.38 3.52 -6.40
C ASP A 283 14.97 2.11 -6.64
N VAL A 284 14.46 1.43 -7.68
CA VAL A 284 15.09 0.22 -8.21
C VAL A 284 16.34 0.62 -8.98
N SER A 285 17.47 -0.02 -8.69
CA SER A 285 18.74 0.29 -9.35
C SER A 285 18.68 -0.05 -10.84
N PRO A 286 19.11 0.86 -11.74
CA PRO A 286 19.21 0.58 -13.18
C PRO A 286 19.99 -0.69 -13.51
N GLN A 287 21.00 -1.00 -12.69
CA GLN A 287 21.84 -2.19 -12.80
C GLN A 287 21.06 -3.51 -12.59
N SER A 288 19.88 -3.46 -11.96
CA SER A 288 18.98 -4.61 -11.74
C SER A 288 18.14 -4.96 -12.98
N TYR A 289 18.00 -4.05 -13.95
CA TYR A 289 17.41 -4.28 -15.27
C TYR A 289 18.40 -4.01 -16.43
N ALA A 290 19.70 -4.15 -16.15
CA ALA A 290 20.81 -4.02 -17.09
C ALA A 290 20.95 -2.66 -17.82
N GLU A 291 20.37 -1.59 -17.26
CA GLU A 291 20.63 -0.21 -17.69
C GLU A 291 21.73 0.43 -16.80
N SER A 292 22.29 1.54 -17.28
CA SER A 292 23.15 2.44 -16.48
C SER A 292 22.32 3.60 -15.93
N ALA A 293 22.71 4.18 -14.80
CA ALA A 293 22.01 5.33 -14.23
C ALA A 293 22.11 6.57 -15.13
N SER A 294 20.97 7.19 -15.42
CA SER A 294 20.86 8.43 -16.20
C SER A 294 21.35 9.65 -15.42
N SER A 295 21.13 9.66 -14.10
CA SER A 295 21.66 10.64 -13.15
C SER A 295 22.46 9.98 -12.04
N HIS A 296 23.46 10.69 -11.52
CA HIS A 296 24.18 10.30 -10.30
C HIS A 296 23.32 10.33 -9.03
N GLU A 297 22.14 10.96 -9.07
CA GLU A 297 21.19 11.05 -7.95
C GLU A 297 20.30 9.81 -7.80
N TRP A 298 20.14 9.01 -8.86
CA TRP A 298 19.23 7.86 -8.90
C TRP A 298 19.99 6.52 -9.08
N PRO A 299 20.95 6.17 -8.20
CA PRO A 299 21.66 4.88 -8.28
C PRO A 299 20.75 3.68 -7.93
N GLY A 300 19.66 3.92 -7.20
CA GLY A 300 18.77 2.93 -6.60
C GLY A 300 19.43 2.04 -5.54
N ASP A 301 18.62 1.25 -4.85
CA ASP A 301 19.11 0.33 -3.80
C ASP A 301 19.31 -1.09 -4.34
N ARG A 302 20.45 -1.30 -5.03
CA ARG A 302 20.80 -2.62 -5.56
C ARG A 302 20.90 -3.71 -4.47
N VAL A 303 21.21 -3.36 -3.23
CA VAL A 303 21.31 -4.33 -2.11
C VAL A 303 19.90 -4.82 -1.73
N ARG A 304 18.93 -3.90 -1.67
CA ARG A 304 17.52 -4.24 -1.47
C ARG A 304 16.95 -4.99 -2.67
N ASP A 305 17.26 -4.55 -3.90
CA ASP A 305 16.77 -5.19 -5.14
C ASP A 305 17.09 -6.69 -5.17
N MET A 306 18.35 -7.08 -4.97
CA MET A 306 18.75 -8.49 -5.07
C MET A 306 18.03 -9.38 -4.04
N TYR A 307 17.86 -8.88 -2.81
CA TYR A 307 17.16 -9.59 -1.73
C TYR A 307 15.64 -9.70 -2.00
N GLU A 308 15.00 -8.66 -2.52
CA GLU A 308 13.56 -8.69 -2.83
C GLU A 308 13.25 -9.48 -4.11
N LEU A 309 14.16 -9.52 -5.08
CA LEU A 309 14.07 -10.38 -6.26
C LEU A 309 14.19 -11.87 -5.89
N GLU A 310 15.12 -12.23 -5.00
CA GLU A 310 15.23 -13.60 -4.47
C GLU A 310 13.97 -13.98 -3.65
N LEU A 311 13.43 -13.06 -2.84
CA LEU A 311 12.15 -13.28 -2.15
C LEU A 311 10.98 -13.49 -3.10
N LEU A 312 10.84 -12.64 -4.12
CA LEU A 312 9.79 -12.71 -5.12
C LEU A 312 9.83 -14.06 -5.86
N HIS A 313 11.02 -14.50 -6.25
CA HIS A 313 11.25 -15.82 -6.84
C HIS A 313 10.82 -16.96 -5.90
N GLU A 314 11.33 -16.98 -4.66
CA GLU A 314 11.06 -18.07 -3.71
C GLU A 314 9.57 -18.17 -3.29
N PHE A 315 8.84 -17.06 -3.25
CA PHE A 315 7.38 -17.08 -3.04
C PHE A 315 6.60 -17.56 -4.28
N ILE A 316 7.01 -17.16 -5.49
CA ILE A 316 6.40 -17.62 -6.75
C ILE A 316 6.59 -19.12 -6.96
N GLU A 317 7.82 -19.64 -6.77
CA GLU A 317 8.11 -21.07 -6.86
C GLU A 317 7.40 -21.89 -5.77
N SER A 318 7.16 -21.27 -4.60
CA SER A 318 6.29 -21.85 -3.55
C SER A 318 4.79 -21.78 -3.88
N GLY A 319 4.39 -21.23 -5.03
CA GLY A 319 2.99 -21.07 -5.44
C GLY A 319 2.19 -20.03 -4.65
N LYS A 320 2.86 -19.17 -3.88
CA LYS A 320 2.23 -18.23 -2.93
C LYS A 320 2.04 -16.84 -3.54
N PRO A 321 1.01 -16.09 -3.10
CA PRO A 321 0.70 -14.82 -3.72
C PRO A 321 1.71 -13.74 -3.35
N VAL A 322 1.89 -12.79 -4.27
CA VAL A 322 2.72 -11.61 -4.05
C VAL A 322 1.95 -10.34 -4.45
N LEU A 323 2.04 -9.31 -3.60
CA LEU A 323 1.51 -7.98 -3.86
C LEU A 323 2.65 -6.94 -3.81
N GLY A 324 2.88 -6.22 -4.90
CA GLY A 324 3.83 -5.12 -4.96
C GLY A 324 3.14 -3.76 -4.87
N VAL A 325 3.67 -2.84 -4.07
CA VAL A 325 3.17 -1.47 -3.90
C VAL A 325 4.26 -0.47 -4.31
N CYS A 326 3.91 0.49 -5.17
CA CYS A 326 4.83 1.48 -5.75
C CYS A 326 6.08 0.79 -6.33
N ARG A 327 7.25 0.97 -5.71
CA ARG A 327 8.49 0.26 -6.06
C ARG A 327 8.34 -1.27 -6.13
N GLY A 328 7.44 -1.87 -5.34
CA GLY A 328 7.13 -3.30 -5.45
C GLY A 328 6.54 -3.72 -6.80
N CYS A 329 5.76 -2.84 -7.45
CA CYS A 329 5.25 -3.03 -8.81
C CYS A 329 6.39 -2.99 -9.84
N GLN A 330 7.26 -1.99 -9.72
CA GLN A 330 8.44 -1.80 -10.56
C GLN A 330 9.40 -3.02 -10.45
N LEU A 331 9.64 -3.52 -9.24
CA LEU A 331 10.50 -4.69 -9.02
C LEU A 331 9.89 -5.98 -9.57
N ILE A 332 8.57 -6.16 -9.48
CA ILE A 332 7.86 -7.27 -10.16
C ILE A 332 8.09 -7.19 -11.68
N ASN A 333 8.02 -6.00 -12.29
CA ASN A 333 8.28 -5.83 -13.71
C ASN A 333 9.73 -6.21 -14.09
N VAL A 334 10.71 -5.75 -13.32
CA VAL A 334 12.13 -6.05 -13.49
C VAL A 334 12.42 -7.55 -13.35
N ALA A 335 11.79 -8.24 -12.39
CA ALA A 335 11.98 -9.68 -12.17
C ALA A 335 11.59 -10.54 -13.39
N PHE A 336 10.60 -10.11 -14.18
CA PHE A 336 10.19 -10.79 -15.40
C PHE A 336 10.97 -10.33 -16.65
N GLY A 337 11.96 -9.45 -16.49
CA GLY A 337 12.83 -8.94 -17.55
C GLY A 337 12.30 -7.69 -18.26
N GLY A 338 11.45 -6.91 -17.59
CA GLY A 338 11.06 -5.56 -18.04
C GLY A 338 12.08 -4.49 -17.60
N THR A 339 11.91 -3.27 -18.12
CA THR A 339 12.73 -2.10 -17.76
C THR A 339 11.87 -0.94 -17.26
N LEU A 340 12.50 0.05 -16.61
CA LEU A 340 11.83 1.21 -16.02
C LEU A 340 12.22 2.51 -16.73
N TYR A 341 11.37 3.51 -16.63
CA TYR A 341 11.77 4.92 -16.75
C TYR A 341 12.50 5.28 -15.45
N GLN A 342 13.67 5.90 -15.58
CA GLN A 342 14.53 6.23 -14.44
C GLN A 342 14.07 7.51 -13.75
N ASP A 343 13.44 8.40 -14.52
CA ASP A 343 12.57 9.50 -14.06
C ASP A 343 11.57 9.83 -15.20
N ILE A 344 10.27 9.86 -14.89
CA ILE A 344 9.19 10.20 -15.82
C ILE A 344 9.35 11.62 -16.36
N ALA A 345 9.80 12.59 -15.56
CA ALA A 345 9.86 13.99 -15.97
C ALA A 345 10.89 14.25 -17.07
N THR A 346 12.01 13.50 -17.07
CA THR A 346 13.06 13.58 -18.09
C THR A 346 12.90 12.53 -19.20
N ASP A 347 12.53 11.28 -18.89
CA ASP A 347 12.36 10.23 -19.92
C ASP A 347 11.05 10.37 -20.72
N VAL A 348 10.00 10.96 -20.14
CA VAL A 348 8.66 11.11 -20.76
C VAL A 348 8.13 12.55 -20.62
N PRO A 349 8.70 13.56 -21.32
CA PRO A 349 8.35 14.98 -21.14
C PRO A 349 6.90 15.39 -21.49
N THR A 350 6.06 14.45 -21.94
CA THR A 350 4.62 14.64 -22.20
C THR A 350 3.72 14.09 -21.10
N ALA A 351 4.26 13.42 -20.09
CA ALA A 351 3.50 12.85 -18.98
C ALA A 351 3.09 13.92 -17.95
N GLY A 352 2.08 13.60 -17.13
CA GLY A 352 1.81 14.37 -15.92
C GLY A 352 2.94 14.23 -14.89
N ALA A 353 2.96 15.11 -13.89
CA ALA A 353 3.80 14.87 -12.71
C ALA A 353 3.21 13.72 -11.89
N HIS A 354 3.99 12.66 -11.65
CA HIS A 354 3.61 11.52 -10.79
C HIS A 354 4.10 11.67 -9.33
N VAL A 355 4.83 12.74 -9.04
CA VAL A 355 5.15 13.23 -7.68
C VAL A 355 5.30 14.76 -7.76
N ASN A 356 4.93 15.47 -6.70
CA ASN A 356 5.12 16.92 -6.57
C ASN A 356 5.11 17.34 -5.09
N GLU A 357 5.23 18.65 -4.82
CA GLU A 357 5.27 19.25 -3.47
C GLU A 357 4.08 18.90 -2.56
N ASN A 358 2.93 18.48 -3.12
CA ASN A 358 1.78 18.03 -2.33
C ASN A 358 1.91 16.58 -1.83
N TYR A 359 2.85 15.79 -2.38
CA TYR A 359 3.25 14.44 -1.94
C TYR A 359 2.07 13.52 -1.58
N ASP A 360 1.79 13.30 -0.29
CA ASP A 360 0.68 12.48 0.23
C ASP A 360 -0.71 12.93 -0.27
N GLN A 361 -0.84 14.17 -0.74
CA GLN A 361 -2.07 14.75 -1.29
C GLN A 361 -2.13 14.73 -2.83
N HIS A 362 -1.07 14.34 -3.54
CA HIS A 362 -1.07 14.32 -5.01
C HIS A 362 -1.92 13.17 -5.59
N ARG A 363 -2.73 13.47 -6.61
CA ARG A 363 -3.75 12.57 -7.20
C ARG A 363 -3.73 12.62 -8.73
N HIS A 364 -4.10 11.50 -9.34
CA HIS A 364 -4.40 11.42 -10.77
C HIS A 364 -5.45 10.32 -11.04
N GLY A 365 -6.05 10.37 -12.24
CA GLY A 365 -6.99 9.36 -12.70
C GLY A 365 -6.28 8.17 -13.32
N ILE A 366 -6.81 6.97 -13.11
CA ILE A 366 -6.36 5.72 -13.76
C ILE A 366 -7.53 5.02 -14.43
N HIS A 367 -7.21 4.24 -15.48
CA HIS A 367 -8.14 3.45 -16.28
C HIS A 367 -7.77 1.96 -16.22
N PHE A 368 -8.77 1.08 -16.18
CA PHE A 368 -8.65 -0.39 -16.22
C PHE A 368 -8.97 -0.91 -17.64
N PRO A 369 -7.95 -1.29 -18.44
CA PRO A 369 -8.14 -1.78 -19.82
C PRO A 369 -9.04 -3.01 -19.92
N ASP A 370 -9.57 -3.28 -21.11
CA ASP A 370 -10.32 -4.51 -21.35
C ASP A 370 -9.47 -5.77 -21.11
N GLY A 371 -10.03 -6.72 -20.37
CA GLY A 371 -9.32 -7.90 -19.87
C GLY A 371 -8.58 -7.70 -18.54
N SER A 372 -8.50 -6.47 -18.01
CA SER A 372 -7.96 -6.21 -16.67
C SER A 372 -8.73 -6.99 -15.60
N THR A 373 -7.99 -7.65 -14.70
CA THR A 373 -8.59 -8.38 -13.59
C THR A 373 -9.02 -7.45 -12.46
N LEU A 374 -8.49 -6.22 -12.38
CA LEU A 374 -8.97 -5.19 -11.46
C LEU A 374 -10.45 -4.84 -11.71
N ALA A 375 -10.92 -4.85 -12.95
CA ALA A 375 -12.34 -4.65 -13.27
C ALA A 375 -13.27 -5.72 -12.64
N ASN A 376 -12.74 -6.92 -12.31
CA ASN A 376 -13.48 -7.95 -11.58
C ASN A 376 -13.43 -7.75 -10.05
N MET A 377 -12.37 -7.09 -9.53
CA MET A 377 -12.27 -6.70 -8.12
C MET A 377 -13.08 -5.44 -7.82
N PHE A 378 -13.27 -4.58 -8.83
CA PHE A 378 -13.97 -3.30 -8.77
C PHE A 378 -15.18 -3.28 -9.72
N PRO A 379 -16.20 -4.15 -9.51
CA PRO A 379 -17.34 -4.26 -10.42
C PRO A 379 -18.06 -2.92 -10.58
N GLY A 380 -18.31 -2.53 -11.84
CA GLY A 380 -18.94 -1.25 -12.18
C GLY A 380 -17.98 -0.05 -12.23
N ARG A 381 -16.68 -0.23 -11.95
CA ARG A 381 -15.65 0.80 -12.17
C ARG A 381 -14.69 0.37 -13.28
N ARG A 382 -14.40 1.32 -14.19
CA ARG A 382 -13.29 1.25 -15.15
C ARG A 382 -12.29 2.36 -14.93
N ASP A 383 -12.76 3.50 -14.46
CA ASP A 383 -11.95 4.65 -14.12
C ASP A 383 -11.99 4.88 -12.60
N ALA A 384 -10.89 5.35 -12.04
CA ALA A 384 -10.76 5.65 -10.61
C ALA A 384 -9.71 6.75 -10.38
N ILE A 385 -9.69 7.35 -9.18
CA ILE A 385 -8.62 8.28 -8.76
C ILE A 385 -7.77 7.58 -7.69
N VAL A 386 -6.45 7.72 -7.81
CA VAL A 386 -5.47 7.16 -6.86
C VAL A 386 -4.47 8.23 -6.43
N ASN A 387 -3.68 7.94 -5.39
CA ASN A 387 -2.53 8.75 -5.03
C ASN A 387 -1.32 8.43 -5.91
N SER A 388 -0.42 9.39 -6.07
CA SER A 388 0.79 9.23 -6.87
C SER A 388 1.98 9.85 -6.16
N ILE A 389 2.96 9.02 -5.80
CA ILE A 389 4.21 9.40 -5.11
C ILE A 389 5.36 8.61 -5.72
N HIS A 390 5.60 8.79 -7.03
CA HIS A 390 6.70 8.13 -7.74
C HIS A 390 7.24 8.99 -8.88
N HIS A 391 8.53 8.86 -9.15
CA HIS A 391 9.19 9.42 -10.33
C HIS A 391 9.66 8.32 -11.31
N GLN A 392 9.92 7.10 -10.83
CA GLN A 392 10.10 5.91 -11.69
C GLN A 392 8.75 5.29 -12.09
N ALA A 393 8.71 4.63 -13.24
CA ALA A 393 7.56 3.83 -13.71
C ALA A 393 8.00 2.71 -14.67
N VAL A 394 7.09 1.79 -15.03
CA VAL A 394 7.36 0.74 -16.03
C VAL A 394 7.44 1.32 -17.45
N LYS A 395 8.55 1.01 -18.14
CA LYS A 395 8.88 1.43 -19.52
C LYS A 395 8.72 0.29 -20.51
N THR A 396 9.37 -0.84 -20.23
CA THR A 396 9.19 -2.09 -20.98
C THR A 396 8.53 -3.11 -20.07
N LEU A 397 7.38 -3.64 -20.48
CA LEU A 397 6.65 -4.65 -19.72
C LEU A 397 7.40 -6.00 -19.71
N GLY A 398 7.57 -6.59 -18.53
CA GLY A 398 8.19 -7.89 -18.32
C GLY A 398 7.39 -9.06 -18.92
N ARG A 399 8.07 -10.20 -19.12
CA ARG A 399 7.50 -11.38 -19.77
C ARG A 399 6.36 -11.99 -18.95
N ASP A 400 5.33 -12.46 -19.64
CA ASP A 400 4.12 -13.05 -19.04
C ASP A 400 3.35 -12.14 -18.05
N LEU A 401 3.63 -10.84 -18.04
CA LEU A 401 2.79 -9.82 -17.42
C LEU A 401 1.67 -9.35 -18.36
N ASN A 402 0.55 -8.93 -17.76
CA ASN A 402 -0.45 -8.05 -18.35
C ASN A 402 -0.38 -6.67 -17.68
N ILE A 403 -0.81 -5.63 -18.41
CA ILE A 403 -1.15 -4.33 -17.83
C ILE A 403 -2.58 -4.44 -17.27
N GLU A 404 -2.76 -4.00 -16.03
CA GLU A 404 -4.03 -4.05 -15.29
C GLU A 404 -4.63 -2.65 -15.10
N ALA A 405 -3.80 -1.62 -15.02
CA ALA A 405 -4.21 -0.22 -14.99
C ALA A 405 -3.16 0.67 -15.70
N VAL A 406 -3.62 1.79 -16.24
CA VAL A 406 -2.78 2.88 -16.77
C VAL A 406 -3.27 4.23 -16.24
N SER A 407 -2.36 5.19 -16.13
CA SER A 407 -2.67 6.61 -15.91
C SER A 407 -3.52 7.14 -17.06
N ALA A 408 -4.63 7.80 -16.74
CA ALA A 408 -5.64 8.21 -17.72
C ALA A 408 -5.24 9.47 -18.53
N SER A 409 -4.23 10.21 -18.08
CA SER A 409 -3.72 11.42 -18.74
C SER A 409 -2.67 11.14 -19.84
N ASP A 410 -1.85 10.10 -19.64
CA ASP A 410 -0.57 9.94 -20.34
C ASP A 410 -0.21 8.46 -20.63
N GLY A 411 -0.96 7.49 -20.10
CA GLY A 411 -0.78 6.08 -20.39
C GLY A 411 0.37 5.39 -19.63
N ILE A 412 0.99 6.06 -18.65
CA ILE A 412 1.97 5.43 -17.74
C ILE A 412 1.35 4.19 -17.08
N ILE A 413 2.11 3.10 -16.93
CA ILE A 413 1.61 1.81 -16.44
C ILE A 413 1.50 1.84 -14.91
N GLU A 414 0.26 1.74 -14.42
CA GLU A 414 -0.10 1.91 -13.01
C GLU A 414 -0.36 0.60 -12.27
N ALA A 415 -0.64 -0.50 -12.98
CA ALA A 415 -0.68 -1.83 -12.38
C ALA A 415 -0.30 -2.92 -13.38
N VAL A 416 0.32 -3.99 -12.88
CA VAL A 416 0.71 -5.18 -13.67
C VAL A 416 0.32 -6.47 -12.96
N ARG A 417 0.08 -7.54 -13.71
CA ARG A 417 -0.20 -8.88 -13.18
C ARG A 417 0.52 -9.98 -13.95
N TYR A 418 1.20 -10.88 -13.26
CA TYR A 418 1.79 -12.07 -13.85
C TYR A 418 0.73 -13.14 -14.08
N ARG A 419 0.62 -13.60 -15.33
CA ARG A 419 -0.47 -14.48 -15.78
C ARG A 419 -0.39 -15.92 -15.28
N ARG A 420 0.79 -16.38 -14.83
CA ARG A 420 1.09 -17.80 -14.56
C ARG A 420 1.06 -18.18 -13.08
N ALA A 421 0.71 -17.23 -12.21
CA ALA A 421 0.48 -17.47 -10.78
C ALA A 421 -0.95 -17.06 -10.39
N PRO A 422 -1.57 -17.68 -9.36
CA PRO A 422 -2.93 -17.35 -8.94
C PRO A 422 -3.12 -15.87 -8.57
N PHE A 423 -2.12 -15.25 -7.92
CA PHE A 423 -2.08 -13.81 -7.66
C PHE A 423 -0.63 -13.34 -7.50
N VAL A 424 -0.08 -12.69 -8.53
CA VAL A 424 1.17 -11.92 -8.44
C VAL A 424 0.88 -10.61 -9.17
N MET A 425 0.76 -9.53 -8.41
CA MET A 425 0.23 -8.25 -8.88
C MET A 425 1.03 -7.09 -8.29
N GLY A 426 1.32 -6.09 -9.11
CA GLY A 426 1.89 -4.81 -8.70
C GLY A 426 0.89 -3.69 -8.92
N VAL A 427 0.82 -2.74 -7.99
CA VAL A 427 0.17 -1.43 -8.15
C VAL A 427 1.17 -0.33 -7.86
N GLN A 428 1.17 0.74 -8.65
CA GLN A 428 2.15 1.82 -8.60
C GLN A 428 1.75 2.95 -7.63
N TRP A 429 0.45 3.09 -7.35
CA TRP A 429 -0.08 3.89 -6.25
C TRP A 429 0.12 3.22 -4.87
N HIS A 430 -0.17 3.97 -3.80
CA HIS A 430 -0.03 3.57 -2.39
C HIS A 430 -1.41 3.32 -1.73
N PRO A 431 -1.99 2.10 -1.86
CA PRO A 431 -3.31 1.76 -1.30
C PRO A 431 -3.40 1.87 0.23
N GLU A 432 -2.28 1.86 0.95
CA GLU A 432 -2.18 2.02 2.40
C GLU A 432 -2.60 3.41 2.90
N PHE A 433 -2.49 4.45 2.06
CA PHE A 433 -2.98 5.79 2.38
C PHE A 433 -4.46 6.02 1.99
N HIS A 434 -5.09 5.07 1.29
CA HIS A 434 -6.49 5.19 0.85
C HIS A 434 -7.46 4.88 2.01
N ARG A 435 -7.76 5.89 2.83
CA ARG A 435 -8.75 5.78 3.91
C ARG A 435 -10.15 5.50 3.36
N ALA A 436 -10.76 4.41 3.83
CA ALA A 436 -12.16 4.10 3.54
C ALA A 436 -13.09 5.23 4.05
N GLY A 437 -13.92 5.78 3.15
CA GLY A 437 -14.93 6.80 3.47
C GLY A 437 -14.79 8.13 2.72
N GLY A 438 -13.67 8.38 2.02
CA GLY A 438 -13.57 9.49 1.06
C GLY A 438 -14.26 9.15 -0.28
N PRO A 439 -14.98 10.08 -0.93
CA PRO A 439 -15.68 9.81 -2.19
C PRO A 439 -14.77 9.82 -3.44
N GLU A 440 -13.52 10.27 -3.31
CA GLU A 440 -12.61 10.54 -4.42
C GLU A 440 -11.67 9.35 -4.72
N LEU A 441 -10.97 8.84 -3.70
CA LEU A 441 -9.98 7.76 -3.85
C LEU A 441 -10.60 6.37 -4.03
N LEU A 442 -9.93 5.52 -4.82
CA LEU A 442 -10.24 4.10 -4.95
C LEU A 442 -10.14 3.38 -3.60
N ASP A 443 -11.26 2.91 -3.04
CA ASP A 443 -11.23 1.98 -1.90
C ASP A 443 -10.51 0.68 -2.29
N CYS A 444 -9.28 0.51 -1.82
CA CYS A 444 -8.43 -0.64 -2.16
C CYS A 444 -8.75 -1.91 -1.35
N THR A 445 -9.85 -1.93 -0.58
CA THR A 445 -10.36 -3.12 0.12
C THR A 445 -10.38 -4.40 -0.74
N PRO A 446 -10.96 -4.42 -1.96
CA PRO A 446 -11.04 -5.63 -2.78
C PRO A 446 -9.70 -6.18 -3.26
N LEU A 447 -8.68 -5.32 -3.40
CA LEU A 447 -7.32 -5.73 -3.77
C LEU A 447 -6.69 -6.55 -2.63
N LEU A 448 -6.74 -6.02 -1.41
CA LEU A 448 -6.24 -6.70 -0.21
C LEU A 448 -7.03 -7.98 0.10
N ASP A 449 -8.37 -7.94 0.01
CA ASP A 449 -9.20 -9.13 0.20
C ASP A 449 -8.90 -10.22 -0.85
N THR A 450 -8.62 -9.84 -2.10
CA THR A 450 -8.26 -10.79 -3.16
C THR A 450 -6.89 -11.43 -2.89
N PHE A 451 -5.88 -10.65 -2.50
CA PHE A 451 -4.56 -11.14 -2.08
C PHE A 451 -4.68 -12.12 -0.90
N LEU A 452 -5.38 -11.73 0.17
CA LEU A 452 -5.54 -12.54 1.39
C LEU A 452 -6.46 -13.76 1.20
N ARG A 453 -7.42 -13.71 0.26
CA ARG A 453 -8.19 -14.88 -0.16
C ARG A 453 -7.27 -15.91 -0.80
N VAL A 454 -6.45 -15.51 -1.78
CA VAL A 454 -5.51 -16.42 -2.44
C VAL A 454 -4.46 -16.96 -1.46
N ALA A 455 -3.95 -16.12 -0.54
CA ALA A 455 -3.02 -16.56 0.51
C ALA A 455 -3.61 -17.67 1.39
N ARG A 456 -4.94 -17.67 1.60
CA ARG A 456 -5.66 -18.72 2.34
C ARG A 456 -5.90 -19.98 1.51
N GLU A 457 -5.92 -19.87 0.19
CA GLU A 457 -6.07 -20.97 -0.77
C GLU A 457 -4.73 -21.70 -1.02
N THR A 458 -3.61 -20.98 -1.05
CA THR A 458 -2.25 -21.50 -1.39
C THR A 458 -1.35 -21.76 -0.16
N ARG A 459 -1.94 -21.94 1.03
CA ARG A 459 -1.20 -22.03 2.31
C ARG A 459 -0.64 -23.41 2.67
N PHE A 460 -0.75 -24.39 1.78
CA PHE A 460 -0.58 -25.82 2.08
C PHE A 460 0.83 -26.34 1.77
#